data_AF-A0A8H7KKR0-F1
#
_entry.id   AF-A0A8H7KKR0-F1
#
_cell.length_a   1.000
_cell.length_b   1.000
_cell.length_c   1.000
_cell.angle_alpha   90.00
_cell.angle_beta   90.00
_cell.angle_gamma   90.00
#
_symmetry.space_group_name_H-M   'P 1'
#
loop_
_entity.id
_entity.type
_entity.pdbx_description
1 polymer ?
#
loop_
_entity_poly.entity_id
_entity_poly.type
_entity_poly.pdbx_seq_one_letter_code
_entity_poly.pdbx_strand_id
1 'polypeptide(L)'
;MPVTVISKSSVISPVALQRLRFIDIAVNLTDPVFRGIYHGKQKHQDDLDEMKKRCEAANVKSLIITGTSLRDSHRAIQLAEEHGFYATVGCHPTRSTDFDNHTDGPQAYLEGLDTLISENLTGRGRVVALGELGLDYDRTNHAPIDIQKKYFRMQLSLAKKYHLPMFLHSRSAHADFIQILSQEGFGSDGGKFVGGAGGVVHSFTGTTHEAQDYVNMGFHIGINGCSLKTSENLTAALSIPPQWIMFETDAPWCSCTSTHASKPHLDQLPLDYRSVFYPAATQPQRFVLGKPVKGRNEPTAVGGVAWVIYSLHQQAREEALARGEQREEVPYWKIVQKAFKNTVELFKLQELIDT
;
A
#
# COMPACT_ATOMS: atom_id res chain seq x y z
N MET A 1 27.86 10.87 -43.63
CA MET A 1 26.77 11.62 -42.97
C MET A 1 27.11 11.73 -41.50
N PRO A 2 27.19 12.93 -40.90
CA PRO A 2 27.42 13.01 -39.47
C PRO A 2 26.15 12.57 -38.74
N VAL A 3 26.30 11.60 -37.85
CA VAL A 3 25.23 11.12 -36.97
C VAL A 3 25.02 12.18 -35.89
N THR A 4 23.85 12.83 -35.93
CA THR A 4 23.42 13.74 -34.87
C THR A 4 23.15 12.93 -33.61
N VAL A 5 24.06 12.99 -32.64
CA VAL A 5 23.83 12.49 -31.29
C VAL A 5 22.86 13.47 -30.62
N ILE A 6 21.58 13.11 -30.54
CA ILE A 6 20.62 13.83 -29.69
C ILE A 6 20.86 13.38 -28.24
N SER A 7 21.86 14.00 -27.61
CA SER A 7 22.00 14.00 -26.15
C SER A 7 21.06 15.06 -25.59
N LYS A 8 19.84 14.67 -25.25
CA LYS A 8 19.03 15.41 -24.26
C LYS A 8 19.00 14.58 -22.99
N SER A 9 19.99 14.79 -22.13
CA SER A 9 19.80 14.64 -20.68
C SER A 9 18.71 15.65 -20.31
N SER A 10 17.47 15.17 -20.29
CA SER A 10 16.33 15.98 -19.88
C SER A 10 16.28 15.90 -18.37
N VAL A 11 17.06 16.77 -17.70
CA VAL A 11 16.86 17.06 -16.28
C VAL A 11 15.39 17.41 -16.12
N ILE A 12 14.64 16.56 -15.42
CA ILE A 12 13.24 16.80 -15.09
C ILE A 12 13.17 18.15 -14.42
N SER A 13 12.39 19.07 -14.98
CA SER A 13 12.21 20.35 -14.32
C SER A 13 11.60 20.08 -12.95
N PRO A 14 12.03 20.78 -11.89
CA PRO A 14 11.42 20.65 -10.56
C PRO A 14 9.89 20.69 -10.58
N VAL A 15 9.31 21.41 -11.56
CA VAL A 15 7.86 21.51 -11.81
C VAL A 15 7.22 20.17 -12.23
N ALA A 16 7.91 19.33 -12.98
CA ALA A 16 7.37 18.03 -13.41
C ALA A 16 7.34 17.01 -12.25
N LEU A 17 8.33 17.01 -11.36
CA LEU A 17 8.31 16.18 -10.15
C LEU A 17 7.30 16.70 -9.11
N GLN A 18 7.15 18.01 -8.97
CA GLN A 18 6.13 18.63 -8.09
C GLN A 18 4.70 18.19 -8.42
N ARG A 19 4.42 17.85 -9.68
CA ARG A 19 3.10 17.33 -10.11
C ARG A 19 2.83 15.89 -9.65
N LEU A 20 3.86 15.12 -9.31
CA LEU A 20 3.75 13.70 -8.94
C LEU A 20 3.64 13.58 -7.42
N ARG A 21 2.43 13.62 -6.88
CA ARG A 21 2.20 13.51 -5.43
C ARG A 21 1.81 12.08 -5.09
N PHE A 22 2.46 11.51 -4.08
CA PHE A 22 2.19 10.15 -3.63
C PHE A 22 1.71 10.12 -2.18
N ILE A 23 0.86 9.17 -1.86
CA ILE A 23 0.58 8.72 -0.51
C ILE A 23 0.87 7.23 -0.53
N ASP A 24 1.78 6.76 0.31
CA ASP A 24 2.02 5.33 0.46
C ASP A 24 0.99 4.78 1.46
N ILE A 25 0.02 4.01 0.95
CA ILE A 25 -1.09 3.54 1.78
C ILE A 25 -0.72 2.39 2.72
N ALA A 26 0.50 1.82 2.60
CA ALA A 26 0.94 0.70 3.43
C ALA A 26 2.44 0.74 3.71
N VAL A 27 2.79 1.18 4.93
CA VAL A 27 4.15 1.15 5.44
C VAL A 27 4.17 0.48 6.81
N ASN A 28 4.96 -0.58 6.95
CA ASN A 28 5.16 -1.29 8.21
C ASN A 28 6.20 -0.56 9.07
N LEU A 29 5.98 0.72 9.35
CA LEU A 29 6.99 1.60 9.98
C LEU A 29 7.33 1.18 11.42
N THR A 30 6.51 0.33 12.04
CA THR A 30 6.80 -0.31 13.33
C THR A 30 7.89 -1.37 13.23
N ASP A 31 8.29 -1.79 12.02
CA ASP A 31 9.35 -2.77 11.81
C ASP A 31 10.72 -2.22 12.28
N PRO A 32 11.45 -2.97 13.13
CA PRO A 32 12.74 -2.53 13.67
C PRO A 32 13.81 -2.23 12.61
N VAL A 33 13.69 -2.70 11.36
CA VAL A 33 14.68 -2.41 10.32
C VAL A 33 14.74 -0.93 9.94
N PHE A 34 13.67 -0.17 10.16
CA PHE A 34 13.70 1.30 10.00
C PHE A 34 14.50 2.00 11.11
N ARG A 35 14.72 1.32 12.22
CA ARG A 35 15.59 1.75 13.34
C ARG A 35 16.98 1.09 13.28
N GLY A 36 17.31 0.44 12.16
CA GLY A 36 18.58 -0.24 11.93
C GLY A 36 18.76 -1.56 12.67
N ILE A 37 17.68 -2.16 13.17
CA ILE A 37 17.69 -3.44 13.90
C ILE A 37 17.22 -4.55 12.97
N TYR A 38 18.10 -5.53 12.70
CA TYR A 38 17.80 -6.68 11.86
C TYR A 38 17.95 -7.96 12.67
N HIS A 39 16.89 -8.76 12.74
CA HIS A 39 16.86 -10.00 13.52
C HIS A 39 17.33 -9.79 14.97
N GLY A 40 16.87 -8.71 15.62
CA GLY A 40 17.20 -8.36 17.00
C GLY A 40 18.61 -7.78 17.21
N LYS A 41 19.38 -7.51 16.15
CA LYS A 41 20.73 -6.93 16.25
C LYS A 41 20.78 -5.55 15.60
N GLN A 42 21.33 -4.55 16.30
CA GLN A 42 21.66 -3.25 15.70
C GLN A 42 22.73 -3.45 14.61
N LYS A 43 22.42 -3.10 13.37
CA LYS A 43 23.34 -3.19 12.22
C LYS A 43 23.86 -1.84 11.77
N HIS A 44 23.06 -0.80 11.92
CA HIS A 44 23.44 0.57 11.66
C HIS A 44 22.64 1.50 12.56
N GLN A 45 23.02 2.78 12.67
CA GLN A 45 22.24 3.78 13.40
C GLN A 45 20.82 3.93 12.83
N ASP A 46 19.89 4.40 13.67
CA ASP A 46 18.55 4.83 13.22
C ASP A 46 18.68 5.89 12.12
N ASP A 47 17.95 5.69 11.02
CA ASP A 47 17.96 6.57 9.85
C ASP A 47 16.55 6.97 9.40
N LEU A 48 15.53 6.85 10.27
CA LEU A 48 14.16 7.19 9.92
C LEU A 48 14.02 8.64 9.41
N ASP A 49 14.69 9.60 10.05
CA ASP A 49 14.65 11.00 9.59
C ASP A 49 15.29 11.18 8.21
N GLU A 50 16.32 10.40 7.89
CA GLU A 50 16.91 10.42 6.55
C GLU A 50 16.00 9.76 5.52
N MET A 51 15.28 8.70 5.89
CA MET A 51 14.24 8.11 5.04
C MET A 51 13.13 9.13 4.74
N LYS A 52 12.71 9.92 5.73
CA LYS A 52 11.72 10.98 5.54
C LYS A 52 12.19 12.06 4.56
N LYS A 53 13.44 12.51 4.66
CA LYS A 53 14.03 13.43 3.66
C LYS A 53 14.02 12.85 2.24
N ARG A 54 14.26 11.54 2.11
CA ARG A 54 14.14 10.85 0.81
C ARG A 54 12.69 10.80 0.32
N CYS A 55 11.73 10.58 1.20
CA CYS A 55 10.29 10.64 0.89
C CYS A 55 9.88 12.03 0.39
N GLU A 56 10.34 13.10 1.06
CA GLU A 56 10.11 14.48 0.64
C GLU A 56 10.71 14.76 -0.75
N ALA A 57 11.94 14.31 -1.00
CA ALA A 57 12.58 14.42 -2.32
C ALA A 57 11.82 13.66 -3.41
N ALA A 58 11.18 12.54 -3.06
CA ALA A 58 10.30 11.75 -3.93
C ALA A 58 8.86 12.27 -4.03
N ASN A 59 8.56 13.40 -3.37
CA ASN A 59 7.23 14.00 -3.31
C ASN A 59 6.15 13.04 -2.77
N VAL A 60 6.56 12.16 -1.85
CA VAL A 60 5.66 11.36 -1.01
C VAL A 60 5.14 12.27 0.10
N LYS A 61 3.85 12.60 0.03
CA LYS A 61 3.19 13.59 0.89
C LYS A 61 2.88 13.06 2.28
N SER A 62 2.51 11.79 2.37
CA SER A 62 2.24 11.14 3.64
C SER A 62 2.31 9.61 3.50
N LEU A 63 2.32 8.95 4.65
CA LEU A 63 2.33 7.50 4.82
C LEU A 63 1.10 7.10 5.64
N ILE A 64 0.59 5.90 5.40
CA ILE A 64 -0.33 5.22 6.32
C ILE A 64 0.45 4.05 6.94
N ILE A 65 0.63 4.11 8.27
CA ILE A 65 1.35 3.11 9.03
C ILE A 65 0.39 1.95 9.35
N THR A 66 0.75 0.76 8.90
CA THR A 66 -0.09 -0.43 9.07
C THR A 66 -0.01 -0.96 10.51
N GLY A 67 -1.14 -1.00 11.20
CA GLY A 67 -1.30 -1.71 12.47
C GLY A 67 -1.79 -3.15 12.23
N THR A 68 -1.09 -4.15 12.78
CA THR A 68 -1.39 -5.57 12.52
C THR A 68 -1.93 -6.35 13.73
N SER A 69 -1.94 -5.74 14.91
CA SER A 69 -2.51 -6.27 16.16
C SER A 69 -2.83 -5.10 17.09
N LEU A 70 -3.50 -5.35 18.22
CA LEU A 70 -3.78 -4.31 19.23
C LEU A 70 -2.49 -3.59 19.68
N ARG A 71 -1.47 -4.37 20.05
CA ARG A 71 -0.16 -3.84 20.48
C ARG A 71 0.55 -3.06 19.38
N ASP A 72 0.52 -3.57 18.16
CA ASP A 72 1.18 -2.94 17.01
C ASP A 72 0.45 -1.68 16.57
N SER A 73 -0.89 -1.68 16.65
CA SER A 73 -1.74 -0.52 16.37
C SER A 73 -1.44 0.66 17.32
N HIS A 74 -1.23 0.41 18.61
CA HIS A 74 -0.74 1.44 19.55
C HIS A 74 0.56 2.10 19.06
N ARG A 75 1.51 1.30 18.57
CA ARG A 75 2.80 1.80 18.08
C ARG A 75 2.66 2.54 16.76
N ALA A 76 1.80 2.05 15.87
CA ALA A 76 1.49 2.69 14.61
C ALA A 76 0.91 4.10 14.82
N ILE A 77 -0.05 4.24 15.75
CA ILE A 77 -0.61 5.54 16.15
C ILE A 77 0.49 6.45 16.72
N GLN A 78 1.29 5.97 17.67
CA GLN A 78 2.37 6.77 18.25
C GLN A 78 3.33 7.31 17.17
N LEU A 79 3.79 6.46 16.26
CA LEU A 79 4.67 6.89 15.17
C LEU A 79 3.95 7.86 14.21
N ALA A 80 2.66 7.66 13.98
CA ALA A 80 1.86 8.52 13.13
C ALA A 80 1.72 9.92 13.73
N GLU A 81 1.46 10.03 15.03
CA GLU A 81 1.42 11.30 15.77
C GLU A 81 2.77 12.02 15.73
N GLU A 82 3.84 11.32 16.14
CA GLU A 82 5.22 11.83 16.21
C GLU A 82 5.70 12.39 14.87
N HIS A 83 5.30 11.77 13.77
CA HIS A 83 5.82 12.10 12.44
C HIS A 83 4.82 12.80 11.53
N GLY A 84 3.55 12.92 11.92
CA GLY A 84 2.51 13.54 11.09
C GLY A 84 2.04 12.66 9.94
N PHE A 85 2.01 11.34 10.19
CA PHE A 85 1.43 10.35 9.29
C PHE A 85 0.04 9.94 9.76
N TYR A 86 -0.50 8.88 9.18
CA TYR A 86 -1.76 8.26 9.59
C TYR A 86 -1.52 6.81 10.00
N ALA A 87 -2.49 6.21 10.68
CA ALA A 87 -2.40 4.80 11.08
C ALA A 87 -3.66 4.02 10.73
N THR A 88 -3.53 2.71 10.64
CA THR A 88 -4.64 1.77 10.69
C THR A 88 -4.71 1.09 12.06
N VAL A 89 -5.90 0.67 12.48
CA VAL A 89 -6.09 -0.14 13.69
C VAL A 89 -6.83 -1.42 13.35
N GLY A 90 -6.27 -2.56 13.73
CA GLY A 90 -6.88 -3.85 13.43
C GLY A 90 -6.03 -5.02 13.89
N CYS A 91 -6.48 -6.22 13.52
CA CYS A 91 -5.81 -7.47 13.79
C CYS A 91 -5.75 -8.32 12.52
N HIS A 92 -4.51 -8.49 12.05
CA HIS A 92 -4.17 -9.20 10.84
C HIS A 92 -4.55 -10.69 10.94
N PRO A 93 -4.91 -11.38 9.83
CA PRO A 93 -5.19 -12.82 9.84
C PRO A 93 -4.16 -13.66 10.59
N THR A 94 -2.86 -13.41 10.41
CA THR A 94 -1.79 -14.17 11.11
C THR A 94 -1.68 -13.88 12.61
N ARG A 95 -2.37 -12.85 13.09
CA ARG A 95 -2.45 -12.46 14.50
C ARG A 95 -3.82 -12.80 15.11
N SER A 96 -4.72 -13.45 14.38
CA SER A 96 -6.10 -13.71 14.84
C SER A 96 -6.17 -14.52 16.14
N THR A 97 -5.16 -15.34 16.43
CA THR A 97 -5.04 -16.06 17.71
C THR A 97 -4.80 -15.14 18.91
N ASP A 98 -4.38 -13.88 18.70
CA ASP A 98 -4.23 -12.88 19.76
C ASP A 98 -5.57 -12.58 20.46
N PHE A 99 -6.71 -12.74 19.77
CA PHE A 99 -8.03 -12.62 20.40
C PHE A 99 -8.28 -13.71 21.45
N ASP A 100 -8.01 -14.97 21.11
CA ASP A 100 -8.18 -16.10 22.04
C ASP A 100 -7.14 -16.06 23.17
N ASN A 101 -5.94 -15.56 22.87
CA ASN A 101 -4.83 -15.46 23.82
C ASN A 101 -4.90 -14.21 24.71
N HIS A 102 -5.82 -13.28 24.46
CA HIS A 102 -5.98 -12.09 25.28
C HIS A 102 -6.45 -12.49 26.68
N THR A 103 -5.84 -11.91 27.73
CA THR A 103 -6.06 -12.33 29.12
C THR A 103 -7.54 -12.27 29.54
N ASP A 104 -8.25 -11.25 29.07
CA ASP A 104 -9.68 -11.03 29.36
C ASP A 104 -10.62 -11.55 28.25
N GLY A 105 -10.07 -12.35 27.34
CA GLY A 105 -10.79 -13.00 26.25
C GLY A 105 -11.01 -12.13 25.00
N PRO A 106 -11.63 -12.70 23.95
CA PRO A 106 -11.76 -12.06 22.64
C PRO A 106 -12.53 -10.74 22.62
N GLN A 107 -13.56 -10.63 23.49
CA GLN A 107 -14.38 -9.43 23.56
C GLN A 107 -13.58 -8.24 24.08
N ALA A 108 -12.76 -8.44 25.11
CA ALA A 108 -11.87 -7.41 25.64
C ALA A 108 -10.81 -6.98 24.62
N TYR A 109 -10.32 -7.91 23.78
CA TYR A 109 -9.42 -7.55 22.69
C TYR A 109 -10.09 -6.64 21.65
N LEU A 110 -11.34 -6.95 21.26
CA LEU A 110 -12.12 -6.09 20.38
C LEU A 110 -12.40 -4.73 21.01
N GLU A 111 -12.72 -4.68 22.30
CA GLU A 111 -12.91 -3.44 23.07
C GLU A 111 -11.63 -2.60 23.14
N GLY A 112 -10.45 -3.24 23.19
CA GLY A 112 -9.17 -2.55 23.07
C GLY A 112 -8.99 -1.88 21.71
N LEU A 113 -9.33 -2.57 20.62
CA LEU A 113 -9.31 -1.98 19.27
C LEU A 113 -10.35 -0.84 19.14
N ASP A 114 -11.55 -1.06 19.69
CA ASP A 114 -12.64 -0.08 19.73
C ASP A 114 -12.22 1.21 20.43
N THR A 115 -11.60 1.08 21.61
CA THR A 115 -11.08 2.20 22.40
C THR A 115 -10.01 2.96 21.62
N LEU A 116 -9.03 2.25 21.06
CA LEU A 116 -7.98 2.84 20.25
C LEU A 116 -8.51 3.65 19.08
N ILE A 117 -9.49 3.11 18.36
CA ILE A 117 -10.12 3.84 17.25
C ILE A 117 -10.78 5.10 17.80
N SER A 118 -11.65 4.98 18.81
CA SER A 118 -12.44 6.09 19.34
C SER A 118 -11.61 7.28 19.81
N GLU A 119 -10.46 7.02 20.43
CA GLU A 119 -9.57 8.05 20.98
C GLU A 119 -8.75 8.77 19.90
N ASN A 120 -8.62 8.16 18.71
CA ASN A 120 -7.67 8.60 17.69
C ASN A 120 -8.32 8.89 16.32
N LEU A 121 -9.60 9.26 16.28
CA LEU A 121 -10.32 9.57 15.01
C LEU A 121 -10.00 10.95 14.42
N THR A 122 -9.34 11.84 15.16
CA THR A 122 -9.15 13.25 14.75
C THR A 122 -7.73 13.72 15.02
N GLY A 123 -7.33 14.80 14.35
CA GLY A 123 -6.02 15.41 14.53
C GLY A 123 -4.91 14.75 13.71
N ARG A 124 -3.67 15.06 14.11
CA ARG A 124 -2.43 14.55 13.52
C ARG A 124 -2.19 13.13 14.05
N GLY A 125 -1.77 12.20 13.19
CA GLY A 125 -1.57 10.81 13.62
C GLY A 125 -2.83 9.96 13.67
N ARG A 126 -3.98 10.51 13.26
CA ARG A 126 -5.28 9.85 13.41
C ARG A 126 -5.36 8.51 12.68
N VAL A 127 -6.25 7.68 13.18
CA VAL A 127 -6.69 6.42 12.58
C VAL A 127 -7.59 6.74 11.38
N VAL A 128 -7.20 6.23 10.20
CA VAL A 128 -7.91 6.50 8.94
C VAL A 128 -8.59 5.27 8.36
N ALA A 129 -8.28 4.08 8.88
CA ALA A 129 -8.88 2.83 8.43
C ALA A 129 -8.95 1.78 9.54
N LEU A 130 -9.97 0.92 9.48
CA LEU A 130 -9.97 -0.34 10.20
C LEU A 130 -9.12 -1.35 9.41
N GLY A 131 -8.07 -1.86 10.03
CA GLY A 131 -7.18 -2.86 9.45
C GLY A 131 -5.77 -2.74 10.01
N GLU A 132 -4.87 -3.62 9.64
CA GLU A 132 -5.03 -4.66 8.63
C GLU A 132 -5.90 -5.83 9.14
N LEU A 133 -6.94 -6.20 8.38
CA LEU A 133 -7.81 -7.35 8.69
C LEU A 133 -8.19 -8.12 7.42
N GLY A 134 -8.51 -9.41 7.54
CA GLY A 134 -8.89 -10.24 6.39
C GLY A 134 -8.46 -11.69 6.56
N LEU A 135 -8.03 -12.33 5.47
CA LEU A 135 -7.71 -13.76 5.41
C LEU A 135 -6.38 -14.02 4.67
N ASP A 136 -5.51 -14.85 5.26
CA ASP A 136 -4.26 -15.32 4.66
C ASP A 136 -4.14 -16.85 4.80
N TYR A 137 -4.48 -17.57 3.72
CA TYR A 137 -4.44 -19.03 3.69
C TYR A 137 -3.05 -19.59 3.38
N ASP A 138 -2.07 -18.74 3.06
CA ASP A 138 -0.67 -19.14 2.95
C ASP A 138 0.05 -19.14 4.31
N ARG A 139 -0.63 -18.71 5.38
CA ARG A 139 -0.07 -18.52 6.73
C ARG A 139 -0.89 -19.19 7.84
N THR A 140 -1.47 -20.35 7.52
CA THR A 140 -2.28 -21.15 8.47
C THR A 140 -1.49 -21.67 9.67
N ASN A 141 -0.15 -21.71 9.57
CA ASN A 141 0.75 -22.01 10.68
C ASN A 141 0.77 -20.91 11.76
N HIS A 142 0.30 -19.69 11.46
CA HIS A 142 0.20 -18.59 12.43
C HIS A 142 -1.20 -18.49 13.06
N ALA A 143 -2.25 -18.72 12.27
CA ALA A 143 -3.62 -18.79 12.74
C ALA A 143 -4.43 -19.76 11.86
N PRO A 144 -5.17 -20.73 12.43
CA PRO A 144 -6.06 -21.61 11.68
C PRO A 144 -7.15 -20.85 10.91
N ILE A 145 -7.62 -21.43 9.79
CA ILE A 145 -8.60 -20.79 8.89
C ILE A 145 -9.89 -20.39 9.63
N ASP A 146 -10.42 -21.27 10.49
CA ASP A 146 -11.62 -21.02 11.27
C ASP A 146 -11.45 -19.82 12.22
N ILE A 147 -10.27 -19.70 12.84
CA ILE A 147 -9.92 -18.57 13.71
C ILE A 147 -9.78 -17.27 12.90
N GLN A 148 -9.14 -17.31 11.74
CA GLN A 148 -9.06 -16.14 10.84
C GLN A 148 -10.46 -15.67 10.42
N LYS A 149 -11.33 -16.59 9.96
CA LYS A 149 -12.71 -16.26 9.54
C LYS A 149 -13.55 -15.70 10.68
N LYS A 150 -13.42 -16.26 11.88
CA LYS A 150 -14.13 -15.80 13.09
C LYS A 150 -13.76 -14.36 13.42
N TYR A 151 -12.47 -14.07 13.52
CA TYR A 151 -12.00 -12.75 13.95
C TYR A 151 -11.94 -11.71 12.84
N PHE A 152 -11.93 -12.12 11.57
CA PHE A 152 -12.24 -11.22 10.47
C PHE A 152 -13.68 -10.68 10.60
N ARG A 153 -14.68 -11.57 10.75
CA ARG A 153 -16.08 -11.18 10.94
C ARG A 153 -16.29 -10.26 12.14
N MET A 154 -15.69 -10.61 13.29
CA MET A 154 -15.86 -9.86 14.54
C MET A 154 -15.43 -8.39 14.39
N GLN A 155 -14.31 -8.13 13.71
CA GLN A 155 -13.78 -6.78 13.50
C GLN A 155 -14.65 -5.91 12.57
N LEU A 156 -15.39 -6.51 11.63
CA LEU A 156 -16.23 -5.76 10.68
C LEU A 156 -17.31 -4.91 11.35
N SER A 157 -17.70 -5.25 12.58
CA SER A 157 -18.58 -4.41 13.41
C SER A 157 -18.00 -3.02 13.69
N LEU A 158 -16.67 -2.89 13.84
CA LEU A 158 -16.00 -1.61 14.11
C LEU A 158 -15.98 -0.70 12.89
N ALA A 159 -15.84 -1.26 11.68
CA ALA A 159 -15.91 -0.49 10.43
C ALA A 159 -17.29 0.15 10.28
N LYS A 160 -18.35 -0.60 10.59
CA LYS A 160 -19.75 -0.14 10.59
C LYS A 160 -19.99 0.92 11.66
N LYS A 161 -19.47 0.72 12.88
CA LYS A 161 -19.62 1.63 14.03
C LYS A 161 -19.01 3.01 13.76
N TYR A 162 -17.81 3.05 13.18
CA TYR A 162 -17.04 4.29 13.01
C TYR A 162 -17.11 4.90 11.61
N HIS A 163 -17.80 4.25 10.67
CA HIS A 163 -17.83 4.68 9.27
C HIS A 163 -16.42 4.86 8.68
N LEU A 164 -15.50 3.97 9.07
CA LEU A 164 -14.12 3.94 8.59
C LEU A 164 -14.01 3.03 7.36
N PRO A 165 -13.21 3.41 6.35
CA PRO A 165 -12.86 2.48 5.28
C PRO A 165 -12.05 1.33 5.86
N MET A 166 -12.12 0.17 5.21
CA MET A 166 -11.34 -1.00 5.61
C MET A 166 -10.01 -1.08 4.84
N PHE A 167 -8.96 -1.50 5.53
CA PHE A 167 -7.66 -1.84 4.97
C PHE A 167 -7.51 -3.37 5.00
N LEU A 168 -7.83 -4.01 3.87
CA LEU A 168 -8.19 -5.42 3.80
C LEU A 168 -7.05 -6.29 3.24
N HIS A 169 -6.77 -7.40 3.91
CA HIS A 169 -5.82 -8.42 3.47
C HIS A 169 -6.54 -9.63 2.86
N SER A 170 -6.14 -10.05 1.66
CA SER A 170 -6.61 -11.29 1.05
C SER A 170 -5.47 -12.03 0.37
N ARG A 171 -5.19 -13.26 0.81
CA ARG A 171 -4.19 -14.14 0.19
C ARG A 171 -4.66 -15.57 0.15
N SER A 172 -4.75 -16.12 -1.06
CA SER A 172 -5.23 -17.49 -1.34
C SER A 172 -6.60 -17.79 -0.71
N ALA A 173 -7.42 -16.76 -0.45
CA ALA A 173 -8.63 -16.85 0.37
C ALA A 173 -9.85 -16.15 -0.27
N HIS A 174 -9.79 -15.81 -1.56
CA HIS A 174 -10.77 -14.97 -2.26
C HIS A 174 -12.23 -15.38 -2.01
N ALA A 175 -12.57 -16.66 -2.20
CA ALA A 175 -13.95 -17.14 -2.10
C ALA A 175 -14.57 -16.89 -0.71
N ASP A 176 -13.86 -17.25 0.35
CA ASP A 176 -14.31 -17.04 1.73
C ASP A 176 -14.30 -15.54 2.10
N PHE A 177 -13.32 -14.80 1.59
CA PHE A 177 -13.19 -13.36 1.83
C PHE A 177 -14.41 -12.58 1.29
N ILE A 178 -14.78 -12.80 0.02
CA ILE A 178 -15.96 -12.14 -0.58
C ILE A 178 -17.27 -12.63 0.05
N GLN A 179 -17.34 -13.92 0.41
CA GLN A 179 -18.52 -14.49 1.07
C GLN A 179 -18.76 -13.82 2.41
N ILE A 180 -17.70 -13.66 3.22
CA ILE A 180 -17.80 -13.00 4.53
C ILE A 180 -18.23 -11.54 4.36
N LEU A 181 -17.57 -10.78 3.50
CA LEU A 181 -17.90 -9.38 3.26
C LEU A 181 -19.37 -9.22 2.81
N SER A 182 -19.82 -10.03 1.86
CA SER A 182 -21.20 -10.02 1.36
C SER A 182 -22.21 -10.36 2.46
N GLN A 183 -21.96 -11.41 3.26
CA GLN A 183 -22.80 -11.79 4.41
C GLN A 183 -22.90 -10.68 5.46
N GLU A 184 -21.84 -9.89 5.61
CA GLU A 184 -21.77 -8.77 6.54
C GLU A 184 -22.34 -7.47 5.96
N GLY A 185 -22.88 -7.50 4.74
CA GLY A 185 -23.55 -6.37 4.08
C GLY A 185 -22.63 -5.47 3.27
N PHE A 186 -21.37 -5.86 3.04
CA PHE A 186 -20.46 -5.18 2.12
C PHE A 186 -20.68 -5.71 0.70
N GLY A 187 -21.65 -5.13 0.00
CA GLY A 187 -22.00 -5.43 -1.39
C GLY A 187 -21.47 -4.37 -2.36
N SER A 188 -22.19 -4.15 -3.46
CA SER A 188 -21.75 -3.24 -4.54
C SER A 188 -21.60 -1.76 -4.17
N ASP A 189 -22.10 -1.34 -3.01
CA ASP A 189 -21.95 0.01 -2.48
C ASP A 189 -20.77 0.16 -1.51
N GLY A 190 -19.95 -0.89 -1.33
CA GLY A 190 -18.86 -0.90 -0.35
C GLY A 190 -19.35 -0.95 1.10
N GLY A 191 -20.58 -1.39 1.34
CA GLY A 191 -21.18 -1.51 2.66
C GLY A 191 -21.75 -0.21 3.24
N LYS A 192 -21.96 0.82 2.41
CA LYS A 192 -22.56 2.09 2.84
C LYS A 192 -23.91 1.89 3.53
N PHE A 193 -24.74 0.97 3.03
CA PHE A 193 -26.03 0.65 3.63
C PHE A 193 -25.93 0.16 5.09
N VAL A 194 -24.86 -0.55 5.45
CA VAL A 194 -24.63 -1.08 6.80
C VAL A 194 -23.72 -0.21 7.66
N GLY A 195 -23.43 1.03 7.21
CA GLY A 195 -22.53 1.96 7.90
C GLY A 195 -21.05 1.79 7.57
N GLY A 196 -20.67 0.93 6.62
CA GLY A 196 -19.31 0.87 6.08
C GLY A 196 -18.98 2.07 5.20
N ALA A 197 -17.68 2.26 4.91
CA ALA A 197 -17.20 3.33 4.03
C ALA A 197 -16.33 2.78 2.87
N GLY A 198 -16.62 1.56 2.41
CA GLY A 198 -15.77 0.85 1.44
C GLY A 198 -14.44 0.44 2.06
N GLY A 199 -13.40 0.45 1.23
CA GLY A 199 -12.05 0.07 1.66
C GLY A 199 -11.13 -0.16 0.47
N VAL A 200 -9.95 -0.69 0.79
CA VAL A 200 -8.93 -1.12 -0.17
C VAL A 200 -8.53 -2.56 0.14
N VAL A 201 -8.48 -3.41 -0.87
CA VAL A 201 -7.80 -4.70 -0.80
C VAL A 201 -6.33 -4.43 -1.09
N HIS A 202 -5.52 -4.40 -0.04
CA HIS A 202 -4.11 -3.99 -0.11
C HIS A 202 -3.23 -5.15 -0.59
N SER A 203 -2.05 -4.80 -1.09
CA SER A 203 -1.01 -5.71 -1.56
C SER A 203 -1.55 -6.80 -2.50
N PHE A 204 -2.40 -6.41 -3.45
CA PHE A 204 -3.14 -7.35 -4.27
C PHE A 204 -2.21 -8.19 -5.15
N THR A 205 -2.32 -9.51 -5.04
CA THR A 205 -1.57 -10.49 -5.88
C THR A 205 -2.50 -11.51 -6.55
N GLY A 206 -3.79 -11.19 -6.62
CA GLY A 206 -4.83 -12.05 -7.14
C GLY A 206 -4.93 -12.08 -8.66
N THR A 207 -6.04 -12.64 -9.16
CA THR A 207 -6.32 -12.73 -10.60
C THR A 207 -7.15 -11.56 -11.12
N THR A 208 -7.21 -11.36 -12.44
CA THR A 208 -8.12 -10.38 -13.07
C THR A 208 -9.57 -10.54 -12.64
N HIS A 209 -10.04 -11.78 -12.43
CA HIS A 209 -11.40 -12.02 -11.94
C HIS A 209 -11.60 -11.48 -10.52
N GLU A 210 -10.65 -11.77 -9.63
CA GLU A 210 -10.70 -11.31 -8.24
C GLU A 210 -10.63 -9.77 -8.16
N ALA A 211 -9.80 -9.13 -9.00
CA ALA A 211 -9.77 -7.68 -9.10
C ALA A 211 -11.15 -7.11 -9.52
N GLN A 212 -11.81 -7.74 -10.50
CA GLN A 212 -13.12 -7.30 -10.94
C GLN A 212 -14.19 -7.49 -9.86
N ASP A 213 -14.14 -8.59 -9.11
CA ASP A 213 -15.05 -8.83 -7.98
C ASP A 213 -14.91 -7.74 -6.91
N TYR A 214 -13.68 -7.38 -6.53
CA TYR A 214 -13.44 -6.30 -5.56
C TYR A 214 -13.95 -4.95 -6.04
N VAL A 215 -13.70 -4.61 -7.30
CA VAL A 215 -14.23 -3.39 -7.92
C VAL A 215 -15.76 -3.39 -7.95
N ASN A 216 -16.39 -4.51 -8.29
CA ASN A 216 -17.85 -4.65 -8.32
C ASN A 216 -18.48 -4.53 -6.92
N MET A 217 -17.73 -4.87 -5.87
CA MET A 217 -18.10 -4.67 -4.47
C MET A 217 -17.75 -3.26 -3.94
N GLY A 218 -17.27 -2.35 -4.79
CA GLY A 218 -16.94 -0.98 -4.40
C GLY A 218 -15.66 -0.83 -3.58
N PHE A 219 -14.73 -1.78 -3.69
CA PHE A 219 -13.41 -1.71 -3.05
C PHE A 219 -12.34 -1.22 -4.03
N HIS A 220 -11.41 -0.43 -3.51
CA HIS A 220 -10.17 -0.10 -4.20
C HIS A 220 -9.18 -1.27 -4.11
N ILE A 221 -8.13 -1.22 -4.94
CA ILE A 221 -7.09 -2.23 -4.99
C ILE A 221 -5.73 -1.55 -4.84
N GLY A 222 -4.97 -1.98 -3.82
CA GLY A 222 -3.61 -1.55 -3.56
C GLY A 222 -2.60 -2.35 -4.37
N ILE A 223 -1.66 -1.66 -5.02
CA ILE A 223 -0.60 -2.24 -5.83
C ILE A 223 0.76 -1.87 -5.24
N ASN A 224 1.61 -2.87 -5.04
CA ASN A 224 3.02 -2.74 -4.65
C ASN A 224 3.93 -3.63 -5.51
N GLY A 225 5.21 -3.78 -5.15
CA GLY A 225 6.12 -4.64 -5.90
C GLY A 225 5.84 -6.15 -5.79
N CYS A 226 5.04 -6.61 -4.82
CA CYS A 226 4.52 -7.97 -4.78
C CYS A 226 3.41 -8.19 -5.83
N SER A 227 2.61 -7.17 -6.09
CA SER A 227 1.59 -7.12 -7.15
C SER A 227 2.14 -7.10 -8.58
N LEU A 228 3.47 -7.11 -8.74
CA LEU A 228 4.16 -6.93 -10.03
C LEU A 228 5.24 -8.00 -10.28
N LYS A 229 5.16 -9.13 -9.56
CA LYS A 229 6.17 -10.20 -9.59
C LYS A 229 6.13 -11.04 -10.86
N THR A 230 4.94 -11.45 -11.30
CA THR A 230 4.76 -12.35 -12.46
C THR A 230 3.98 -11.68 -13.58
N SER A 231 4.01 -12.27 -14.78
CA SER A 231 3.23 -11.80 -15.94
C SER A 231 1.72 -11.81 -15.66
N GLU A 232 1.24 -12.79 -14.90
CA GLU A 232 -0.15 -12.88 -14.46
C GLU A 232 -0.49 -11.73 -13.51
N ASN A 233 0.43 -11.37 -12.61
CA ASN A 233 0.25 -10.21 -11.74
C ASN A 233 0.19 -8.90 -12.55
N LEU A 234 1.07 -8.72 -13.55
CA LEU A 234 1.02 -7.54 -14.43
C LEU A 234 -0.30 -7.46 -15.20
N THR A 235 -0.81 -8.61 -15.66
CA THR A 235 -2.10 -8.70 -16.36
C THR A 235 -3.25 -8.32 -15.43
N ALA A 236 -3.27 -8.84 -14.21
CA ALA A 236 -4.26 -8.49 -13.21
C ALA A 236 -4.17 -6.99 -12.83
N ALA A 237 -2.96 -6.46 -12.63
CA ALA A 237 -2.76 -5.05 -12.32
C ALA A 237 -3.25 -4.11 -13.45
N LEU A 238 -3.00 -4.47 -14.71
CA LEU A 238 -3.47 -3.71 -15.88
C LEU A 238 -5.00 -3.72 -16.04
N SER A 239 -5.68 -4.76 -15.55
CA SER A 239 -7.15 -4.84 -15.61
C SER A 239 -7.87 -3.91 -14.64
N ILE A 240 -7.17 -3.35 -13.64
CA ILE A 240 -7.78 -2.49 -12.62
C ILE A 240 -8.07 -1.12 -13.24
N PRO A 241 -9.33 -0.64 -13.21
CA PRO A 241 -9.63 0.69 -13.72
C PRO A 241 -8.92 1.77 -12.87
N PRO A 242 -8.38 2.84 -13.46
CA PRO A 242 -7.62 3.87 -12.73
C PRO A 242 -8.38 4.52 -11.57
N GLN A 243 -9.71 4.54 -11.57
CA GLN A 243 -10.52 5.05 -10.45
C GLN A 243 -10.60 4.14 -9.22
N TRP A 244 -10.05 2.93 -9.30
CA TRP A 244 -10.03 1.97 -8.20
C TRP A 244 -8.62 1.63 -7.73
N ILE A 245 -7.58 2.15 -8.38
CA ILE A 245 -6.19 1.84 -8.04
C ILE A 245 -5.65 2.75 -6.93
N MET A 246 -4.84 2.18 -6.05
CA MET A 246 -3.98 2.89 -5.09
C MET A 246 -2.57 2.30 -5.13
N PHE A 247 -1.58 3.06 -4.68
CA PHE A 247 -0.17 2.63 -4.67
C PHE A 247 0.37 2.53 -3.26
N GLU A 248 1.19 1.51 -3.04
CA GLU A 248 1.87 1.28 -1.79
C GLU A 248 3.23 0.62 -2.01
N THR A 249 4.04 0.57 -0.95
CA THR A 249 5.31 -0.17 -0.99
C THR A 249 5.30 -1.45 -0.16
N ASP A 250 4.43 -1.52 0.85
CA ASP A 250 4.49 -2.52 1.92
C ASP A 250 5.89 -2.55 2.56
N ALA A 251 6.59 -1.40 2.57
CA ALA A 251 7.95 -1.31 3.08
C ALA A 251 8.00 -1.78 4.54
N PRO A 252 9.03 -2.57 4.93
CA PRO A 252 10.30 -2.80 4.23
C PRO A 252 10.28 -3.92 3.19
N TRP A 253 9.12 -4.51 2.91
CA TRP A 253 8.94 -5.66 2.02
C TRP A 253 8.71 -5.26 0.56
N CYS A 254 8.34 -6.23 -0.27
CA CYS A 254 7.83 -6.03 -1.64
C CYS A 254 8.68 -5.13 -2.57
N SER A 255 10.01 -5.16 -2.43
CA SER A 255 10.90 -4.54 -3.43
C SER A 255 10.70 -5.17 -4.81
N CYS A 256 10.66 -4.35 -5.85
CA CYS A 256 10.77 -4.83 -7.23
C CYS A 256 12.21 -5.31 -7.49
N THR A 257 12.41 -6.61 -7.71
CA THR A 257 13.74 -7.19 -7.88
C THR A 257 14.07 -7.48 -9.35
N SER A 258 15.31 -7.86 -9.63
CA SER A 258 15.77 -8.19 -10.99
C SER A 258 15.11 -9.41 -11.61
N THR A 259 14.46 -10.26 -10.80
CA THR A 259 13.77 -11.48 -11.27
C THR A 259 12.28 -11.27 -11.48
N HIS A 260 11.73 -10.10 -11.15
CA HIS A 260 10.31 -9.83 -11.31
C HIS A 260 9.98 -9.42 -12.75
N ALA A 261 8.75 -9.74 -13.18
CA ALA A 261 8.20 -9.31 -14.46
C ALA A 261 8.14 -7.77 -14.60
N SER A 262 8.10 -7.03 -13.49
CA SER A 262 8.21 -5.57 -13.48
C SER A 262 9.55 -5.02 -13.99
N LYS A 263 10.61 -5.84 -14.03
CA LYS A 263 11.98 -5.37 -14.29
C LYS A 263 12.14 -4.67 -15.66
N PRO A 264 11.67 -5.21 -16.80
CA PRO A 264 11.79 -4.53 -18.09
C PRO A 264 11.08 -3.16 -18.13
N HIS A 265 9.96 -3.01 -17.42
CA HIS A 265 9.24 -1.74 -17.29
C HIS A 265 10.03 -0.72 -16.48
N LEU A 266 10.66 -1.16 -15.39
CA LEU A 266 11.52 -0.31 -14.55
C LEU A 266 12.85 0.05 -15.22
N ASP A 267 13.32 -0.71 -16.21
CA ASP A 267 14.50 -0.35 -17.00
C ASP A 267 14.24 0.84 -17.94
N GLN A 268 12.98 1.08 -18.27
CA GLN A 268 12.54 2.24 -19.06
C GLN A 268 12.31 3.48 -18.18
N LEU A 269 12.41 3.37 -16.85
CA LEU A 269 12.25 4.51 -15.94
C LEU A 269 13.35 5.55 -16.18
N PRO A 270 13.01 6.80 -16.55
CA PRO A 270 13.97 7.88 -16.73
C PRO A 270 14.91 8.01 -15.53
N LEU A 271 16.19 8.30 -15.80
CA LEU A 271 17.25 8.36 -14.78
C LEU A 271 16.92 9.31 -13.63
N ASP A 272 16.26 10.42 -13.92
CA ASP A 272 15.92 11.41 -12.91
C ASP A 272 14.87 10.88 -11.93
N TYR A 273 13.79 10.25 -12.44
CA TYR A 273 12.83 9.54 -11.57
C TYR A 273 13.51 8.39 -10.82
N ARG A 274 14.38 7.63 -11.51
CA ARG A 274 15.11 6.52 -10.90
C ARG A 274 15.99 6.98 -9.73
N SER A 275 16.66 8.11 -9.88
CA SER A 275 17.56 8.65 -8.85
C SER A 275 16.84 9.03 -7.55
N VAL A 276 15.55 9.33 -7.66
CA VAL A 276 14.69 9.76 -6.55
C VAL A 276 13.89 8.59 -5.96
N PHE A 277 13.30 7.73 -6.81
CA PHE A 277 12.48 6.59 -6.34
C PHE A 277 13.34 5.42 -5.85
N TYR A 278 14.51 5.23 -6.46
CA TYR A 278 15.47 4.16 -6.14
C TYR A 278 16.90 4.71 -5.98
N PRO A 279 17.16 5.58 -4.97
CA PRO A 279 18.49 6.12 -4.75
C PRO A 279 19.51 5.01 -4.45
N ALA A 280 20.78 5.29 -4.72
CA ALA A 280 21.84 4.30 -4.53
C ALA A 280 21.95 3.84 -3.08
N ALA A 281 21.59 2.57 -2.85
CA ALA A 281 21.57 1.97 -1.52
C ALA A 281 22.97 1.53 -1.06
N THR A 282 23.18 1.54 0.26
CA THR A 282 24.36 0.99 0.92
C THR A 282 24.10 -0.40 1.49
N GLN A 283 25.15 -1.17 1.72
CA GLN A 283 25.05 -2.44 2.45
C GLN A 283 24.86 -2.17 3.94
N PRO A 284 24.04 -2.95 4.68
CA PRO A 284 23.85 -2.76 6.11
C PRO A 284 25.16 -2.71 6.91
N GLN A 285 26.15 -3.53 6.55
CA GLN A 285 27.44 -3.62 7.25
C GLN A 285 28.42 -2.48 6.90
N ARG A 286 28.11 -1.71 5.85
CA ARG A 286 28.90 -0.54 5.40
C ARG A 286 27.98 0.67 5.30
N PHE A 287 27.11 0.83 6.29
CA PHE A 287 26.07 1.84 6.26
C PHE A 287 26.64 3.26 6.12
N VAL A 288 25.94 4.08 5.34
CA VAL A 288 26.26 5.48 5.10
C VAL A 288 24.98 6.26 5.36
N LEU A 289 24.99 7.10 6.38
CA LEU A 289 23.83 7.93 6.72
C LEU A 289 23.38 8.78 5.53
N GLY A 290 22.07 8.91 5.34
CA GLY A 290 21.46 9.59 4.21
C GLY A 290 21.19 8.67 3.00
N LYS A 291 21.77 7.46 2.94
CA LYS A 291 21.53 6.48 1.86
C LYS A 291 20.53 5.39 2.30
N PRO A 292 19.69 4.88 1.38
CA PRO A 292 18.86 3.71 1.63
C PRO A 292 19.69 2.46 1.95
N VAL A 293 19.06 1.44 2.51
CA VAL A 293 19.72 0.18 2.86
C VAL A 293 19.34 -0.92 1.87
N LYS A 294 20.33 -1.62 1.32
CA LYS A 294 20.09 -2.71 0.38
C LYS A 294 19.26 -3.82 1.03
N GLY A 295 18.15 -4.18 0.39
CA GLY A 295 17.23 -5.21 0.87
C GLY A 295 16.16 -4.68 1.84
N ARG A 296 16.16 -3.38 2.18
CA ARG A 296 15.07 -2.71 2.87
C ARG A 296 14.34 -1.82 1.86
N ASN A 297 13.10 -2.16 1.51
CA ASN A 297 12.29 -1.27 0.68
C ASN A 297 11.96 0.02 1.44
N GLU A 298 11.69 1.10 0.72
CA GLU A 298 11.34 2.39 1.32
C GLU A 298 10.16 3.03 0.58
N PRO A 299 9.40 3.94 1.22
CA PRO A 299 8.21 4.55 0.62
C PRO A 299 8.47 5.30 -0.70
N THR A 300 9.71 5.73 -0.94
CA THR A 300 10.11 6.35 -2.22
C THR A 300 9.86 5.46 -3.43
N ALA A 301 9.85 4.14 -3.24
CA ALA A 301 9.63 3.16 -4.31
C ALA A 301 8.21 3.21 -4.90
N VAL A 302 7.25 3.87 -4.24
CA VAL A 302 5.86 4.02 -4.72
C VAL A 302 5.79 4.67 -6.10
N GLY A 303 6.72 5.59 -6.40
CA GLY A 303 6.83 6.21 -7.72
C GLY A 303 7.18 5.20 -8.82
N GLY A 304 8.06 4.26 -8.51
CA GLY A 304 8.42 3.16 -9.42
C GLY A 304 7.29 2.15 -9.61
N VAL A 305 6.51 1.86 -8.57
CA VAL A 305 5.29 1.05 -8.67
C VAL A 305 4.30 1.71 -9.65
N ALA A 306 4.02 3.00 -9.46
CA ALA A 306 3.15 3.76 -10.37
C ALA A 306 3.69 3.78 -11.81
N TRP A 307 5.02 3.83 -11.98
CA TRP A 307 5.65 3.79 -13.30
C TRP A 307 5.41 2.46 -14.02
N VAL A 308 5.45 1.33 -13.32
CA VAL A 308 5.15 0.03 -13.93
C VAL A 308 3.73 0.01 -14.47
N ILE A 309 2.74 0.51 -13.71
CA ILE A 309 1.37 0.63 -14.20
C ILE A 309 1.27 1.53 -15.43
N TYR A 310 1.94 2.68 -15.41
CA TYR A 310 2.02 3.54 -16.59
C TYR A 310 2.60 2.82 -17.81
N SER A 311 3.73 2.13 -17.66
CA SER A 311 4.40 1.41 -18.73
C SER A 311 3.52 0.29 -19.30
N LEU A 312 2.75 -0.43 -18.47
CA LEU A 312 1.78 -1.43 -18.92
C LEU A 312 0.68 -0.81 -19.80
N HIS A 313 0.16 0.35 -19.41
CA HIS A 313 -0.83 1.06 -20.23
C HIS A 313 -0.24 1.52 -21.58
N GLN A 314 1.02 1.94 -21.62
CA GLN A 314 1.69 2.31 -22.86
C GLN A 314 1.88 1.09 -23.78
N GLN A 315 2.40 -0.01 -23.25
CA GLN A 315 2.55 -1.24 -24.02
C GLN A 315 1.19 -1.71 -24.58
N ALA A 316 0.15 -1.77 -23.75
CA ALA A 316 -1.16 -2.21 -24.17
C ALA A 316 -1.86 -1.23 -25.15
N ARG A 317 -1.40 0.03 -25.21
CA ARG A 317 -1.80 0.99 -26.24
C ARG A 317 -1.06 0.73 -27.55
N GLU A 318 0.24 0.51 -27.52
CA GLU A 318 1.02 0.15 -28.72
C GLU A 318 0.47 -1.11 -29.39
N GLU A 319 0.15 -2.13 -28.60
CA GLU A 319 -0.48 -3.37 -29.08
C GLU A 319 -1.86 -3.11 -29.71
N ALA A 320 -2.68 -2.23 -29.15
CA ALA A 320 -3.98 -1.85 -29.70
C ALA A 320 -3.83 -1.09 -31.03
N LEU A 321 -2.91 -0.11 -31.08
CA LEU A 321 -2.60 0.64 -32.31
C LEU A 321 -2.10 -0.28 -33.43
N ALA A 322 -1.28 -1.29 -33.10
CA ALA A 322 -0.83 -2.29 -34.05
C ALA A 322 -1.97 -3.14 -34.64
N ARG A 323 -3.10 -3.28 -33.93
CA ARG A 323 -4.33 -3.92 -34.42
C ARG A 323 -5.30 -2.96 -35.13
N GLY A 324 -4.95 -1.68 -35.26
CA GLY A 324 -5.83 -0.65 -35.83
C GLY A 324 -6.91 -0.14 -34.87
N GLU A 325 -6.81 -0.46 -33.58
CA GLU A 325 -7.70 0.03 -32.52
C GLU A 325 -7.23 1.39 -32.00
N GLN A 326 -8.17 2.28 -31.66
CA GLN A 326 -7.84 3.54 -31.00
C GLN A 326 -7.77 3.35 -29.49
N ARG A 327 -6.69 3.83 -28.86
CA ARG A 327 -6.55 3.91 -27.40
C ARG A 327 -5.84 5.20 -27.01
N GLU A 328 -6.47 5.96 -26.10
CA GLU A 328 -5.92 7.24 -25.62
C GLU A 328 -4.61 7.02 -24.85
N GLU A 329 -3.66 7.94 -25.03
CA GLU A 329 -2.46 7.98 -24.21
C GLU A 329 -2.76 8.56 -22.83
N VAL A 330 -2.46 7.78 -21.78
CA VAL A 330 -2.56 8.25 -20.40
C VAL A 330 -1.16 8.60 -19.90
N PRO A 331 -0.80 9.88 -19.72
CA PRO A 331 0.52 10.26 -19.22
C PRO A 331 0.71 9.83 -17.77
N TYR A 332 1.96 9.54 -17.39
CA TYR A 332 2.33 9.07 -16.05
C TYR A 332 1.72 9.90 -14.91
N TRP A 333 1.78 11.24 -15.02
CA TRP A 333 1.24 12.13 -14.00
C TRP A 333 -0.28 12.00 -13.80
N LYS A 334 -1.06 11.63 -14.84
CA LYS A 334 -2.52 11.40 -14.69
C LYS A 334 -2.79 10.15 -13.87
N ILE A 335 -2.00 9.09 -14.04
CA ILE A 335 -2.11 7.86 -13.25
C ILE A 335 -1.80 8.15 -11.78
N VAL A 336 -0.70 8.86 -11.52
CA VAL A 336 -0.31 9.27 -10.17
C VAL A 336 -1.37 10.17 -9.53
N GLN A 337 -1.84 11.20 -10.24
CA GLN A 337 -2.86 12.11 -9.72
C GLN A 337 -4.18 11.38 -9.43
N LYS A 338 -4.56 10.41 -10.27
CA LYS A 338 -5.78 9.64 -10.07
C LYS A 338 -5.68 8.77 -8.82
N ALA A 339 -4.59 8.02 -8.65
CA ALA A 339 -4.35 7.22 -7.45
C ALA A 339 -4.33 8.09 -6.19
N PHE A 340 -3.61 9.22 -6.21
CA PHE A 340 -3.59 10.19 -5.11
C PHE A 340 -5.00 10.67 -4.74
N LYS A 341 -5.82 11.02 -5.74
CA LYS A 341 -7.21 11.44 -5.52
C LYS A 341 -8.05 10.31 -4.90
N ASN A 342 -7.95 9.08 -5.41
CA ASN A 342 -8.65 7.93 -4.86
C ASN A 342 -8.29 7.73 -3.37
N THR A 343 -6.99 7.82 -3.03
CA THR A 343 -6.49 7.69 -1.66
C THR A 343 -7.02 8.80 -0.75
N VAL A 344 -6.96 10.05 -1.19
CA VAL A 344 -7.49 11.20 -0.43
C VAL A 344 -8.99 11.07 -0.17
N GLU A 345 -9.76 10.64 -1.18
CA GLU A 345 -11.21 10.47 -1.07
C GLU A 345 -11.59 9.33 -0.11
N LEU A 346 -10.95 8.16 -0.23
CA LEU A 346 -11.27 7.01 0.61
C LEU A 346 -10.93 7.27 2.09
N PHE A 347 -9.72 7.76 2.36
CA PHE A 347 -9.20 7.93 3.73
C PHE A 347 -9.49 9.31 4.34
N LYS A 348 -10.24 10.17 3.64
CA LYS A 348 -10.61 11.54 4.08
C LYS A 348 -9.38 12.37 4.48
N LEU A 349 -8.45 12.51 3.52
CA LEU A 349 -7.17 13.20 3.70
C LEU A 349 -7.14 14.55 2.94
N GLN A 350 -8.25 15.31 3.00
CA GLN A 350 -8.41 16.53 2.22
C GLN A 350 -7.32 17.58 2.49
N GLU A 351 -6.73 17.57 3.70
CA GLU A 351 -5.62 18.44 4.06
C GLU A 351 -4.36 18.25 3.19
N LEU A 352 -4.21 17.10 2.52
CA LEU A 352 -3.08 16.84 1.62
C LEU A 352 -3.26 17.44 0.23
N ILE A 353 -4.47 17.93 -0.12
CA ILE A 353 -4.74 18.51 -1.45
C ILE A 353 -3.94 19.79 -1.65
N ASP A 354 -3.72 20.58 -0.59
CA ASP A 354 -3.04 21.87 -0.63
C ASP A 354 -1.53 21.78 -0.33
N THR A 355 -1.03 20.56 -0.09
CA THR A 355 0.40 20.24 0.13
C THR A 355 1.09 19.74 -1.14
#